data_AF-A0A1V6I3T5-F1
#
_entry.id   AF-A0A1V6I3T5-F1
#
_cell.length_a   1.000
_cell.length_b   1.000
_cell.length_c   1.000
_cell.angle_alpha   90.00
_cell.angle_beta   90.00
_cell.angle_gamma   90.00
#
_symmetry.space_group_name_H-M   'P 1'
#
loop_
_entity.id
_entity.type
_entity.pdbx_description
1 polymer ?
#
loop_
_entity_poly.entity_id
_entity_poly.type
_entity_poly.pdbx_seq_one_letter_code
_entity_poly.pdbx_strand_id
1 'polypeptide(L)'
;MKSENIFKAILQKYGFPSVEKAGVFGENIAYKSIMKLNVSEQYLDSVENLFNKKLFDPLAYAMIKDKYLYMKDKKQEFGTLLYYCENDSKWELSLYPVSDFKNLNQRRKEIGILETVEDYANRRDAKIPKSYYK
;
A
#
# COMPACT_ATOMS: atom_id res chain seq x y z
N MET A 1 -18.26 -4.42 -12.75
CA MET A 1 -19.35 -3.67 -12.09
C MET A 1 -20.07 -4.46 -10.97
N LYS A 2 -20.47 -5.73 -11.15
CA LYS A 2 -21.16 -6.50 -10.09
C LYS A 2 -20.31 -6.78 -8.83
N SER A 3 -19.04 -7.12 -8.98
CA SER A 3 -18.15 -7.50 -7.87
C SER A 3 -17.78 -6.34 -6.94
N GLU A 4 -17.50 -5.17 -7.49
CA GLU A 4 -17.22 -3.96 -6.70
C GLU A 4 -18.41 -3.60 -5.82
N ASN A 5 -19.63 -3.59 -6.37
CA ASN A 5 -20.84 -3.27 -5.60
C ASN A 5 -21.09 -4.26 -4.46
N ILE A 6 -20.81 -5.56 -4.68
CA ILE A 6 -20.89 -6.57 -3.62
C ILE A 6 -19.88 -6.29 -2.52
N PHE A 7 -18.62 -5.98 -2.87
CA PHE A 7 -17.59 -5.64 -1.89
C PHE A 7 -17.98 -4.39 -1.07
N LYS A 8 -18.46 -3.34 -1.74
CA LYS A 8 -18.98 -2.13 -1.06
C LYS A 8 -20.10 -2.45 -0.07
N ALA A 9 -21.06 -3.29 -0.47
CA ALA A 9 -22.17 -3.69 0.39
C ALA A 9 -21.69 -4.49 1.61
N ILE A 10 -20.71 -5.38 1.45
CA ILE A 10 -20.09 -6.12 2.55
C ILE A 10 -19.41 -5.15 3.53
N LEU A 11 -18.61 -4.21 3.02
CA LEU A 11 -17.92 -3.21 3.85
C LEU A 11 -18.91 -2.31 4.61
N GLN A 12 -20.01 -1.89 3.97
CA GLN A 12 -21.05 -1.10 4.62
C GLN A 12 -21.75 -1.86 5.75
N LYS A 13 -21.96 -3.16 5.59
CA LYS A 13 -22.68 -3.98 6.57
C LYS A 13 -21.79 -4.45 7.73
N TYR A 14 -20.54 -4.81 7.46
CA TYR A 14 -19.66 -5.49 8.43
C TYR A 14 -18.43 -4.68 8.83
N GLY A 15 -18.15 -3.57 8.14
CA GLY A 15 -16.89 -2.85 8.18
C GLY A 15 -15.81 -3.55 7.36
N PHE A 16 -14.59 -3.00 7.39
CA PHE A 16 -13.44 -3.65 6.79
C PHE A 16 -13.09 -4.94 7.57
N PRO A 17 -12.87 -6.08 6.89
CA PRO A 17 -12.52 -7.33 7.57
C PRO A 17 -11.20 -7.21 8.32
N SER A 18 -11.24 -7.44 9.64
CA SER A 18 -10.07 -7.56 10.50
C SER A 18 -9.70 -9.04 10.70
N VAL A 19 -8.48 -9.28 11.19
CA VAL A 19 -8.03 -10.63 11.56
C VAL A 19 -8.96 -11.28 12.59
N GLU A 20 -9.47 -10.53 13.56
CA GLU A 20 -10.40 -11.06 14.58
C GLU A 20 -11.74 -11.51 14.00
N LYS A 21 -12.29 -10.77 13.02
CA LYS A 21 -13.63 -11.05 12.48
C LYS A 21 -13.62 -12.09 11.37
N ALA A 22 -12.56 -12.13 10.58
CA ALA A 22 -12.52 -12.88 9.33
C ALA A 22 -11.25 -13.74 9.16
N GLY A 23 -10.37 -13.77 10.17
CA GLY A 23 -9.07 -14.41 10.09
C GLY A 23 -8.12 -13.70 9.12
N VAL A 24 -6.86 -14.14 9.12
CA VAL A 24 -5.81 -13.65 8.21
C VAL A 24 -6.22 -13.82 6.74
N PHE A 25 -6.88 -14.94 6.41
CA PHE A 25 -7.35 -15.18 5.05
C PHE A 25 -8.39 -14.13 4.61
N GLY A 26 -9.39 -13.85 5.45
CA GLY A 26 -10.43 -12.88 5.12
C GLY A 26 -9.90 -11.46 5.00
N GLU A 27 -9.01 -11.05 5.91
CA GLU A 27 -8.30 -9.77 5.85
C GLU A 27 -7.50 -9.65 4.53
N ASN A 28 -6.73 -10.68 4.18
CA ASN A 28 -5.90 -10.68 2.97
C ASN A 28 -6.73 -10.57 1.69
N ILE A 29 -7.88 -11.27 1.62
CA ILE A 29 -8.81 -11.15 0.49
C ILE A 29 -9.42 -9.74 0.41
N ALA A 30 -9.77 -9.14 1.53
CA ALA A 30 -10.30 -7.77 1.56
C ALA A 30 -9.26 -6.75 1.07
N TYR A 31 -8.03 -6.86 1.57
CA TYR A 31 -6.88 -6.08 1.12
C TYR A 31 -6.64 -6.25 -0.40
N LYS A 32 -6.55 -7.49 -0.90
CA LYS A 32 -6.35 -7.72 -2.35
C LYS A 32 -7.51 -7.20 -3.20
N SER A 33 -8.72 -7.21 -2.65
CA SER A 33 -9.91 -6.68 -3.33
C SER A 33 -9.84 -5.16 -3.44
N ILE A 34 -9.55 -4.45 -2.35
CA ILE A 34 -9.45 -2.98 -2.38
C ILE A 34 -8.27 -2.51 -3.25
N MET A 35 -7.17 -3.27 -3.32
CA MET A 35 -6.07 -2.98 -4.24
C MET A 35 -6.44 -3.07 -5.73
N LYS A 36 -7.63 -3.59 -6.08
CA LYS A 36 -8.17 -3.55 -7.46
C LYS A 36 -9.20 -2.45 -7.69
N LEU A 37 -9.60 -1.74 -6.64
CA LEU A 37 -10.65 -0.71 -6.69
C LEU A 37 -10.06 0.69 -6.54
N ASN A 38 -10.88 1.71 -6.76
CA ASN A 38 -10.54 3.06 -6.32
C ASN A 38 -10.60 3.12 -4.79
N VAL A 39 -9.45 3.40 -4.15
CA VAL A 39 -9.37 3.56 -2.70
C VAL A 39 -9.97 4.91 -2.33
N SER A 40 -11.13 4.90 -1.69
CA SER A 40 -11.74 6.11 -1.14
C SER A 40 -11.15 6.43 0.24
N GLU A 41 -11.32 7.68 0.66
CA GLU A 41 -10.95 8.14 2.00
C GLU A 41 -11.66 7.31 3.10
N GLN A 42 -12.95 7.01 2.93
CA GLN A 42 -13.70 6.16 3.85
C GLN A 42 -13.05 4.78 4.07
N TYR A 43 -12.50 4.18 3.01
CA TYR A 43 -11.81 2.90 3.16
C TYR A 43 -10.49 3.05 3.87
N LEU A 44 -9.75 4.11 3.57
CA LEU A 44 -8.51 4.41 4.26
C LEU A 44 -8.75 4.61 5.76
N ASP A 45 -9.73 5.42 6.15
CA ASP A 45 -10.09 5.66 7.55
C ASP A 45 -10.45 4.36 8.28
N SER A 46 -11.20 3.48 7.60
CA SER A 46 -11.60 2.18 8.16
C SER A 46 -10.38 1.30 8.43
N VAL A 47 -9.43 1.23 7.50
CA VAL A 47 -8.21 0.44 7.63
C VAL A 47 -7.28 1.06 8.67
N GLU A 48 -7.13 2.39 8.68
CA GLU A 48 -6.31 3.13 9.64
C GLU A 48 -6.79 2.89 11.09
N ASN A 49 -8.11 2.87 11.32
CA ASN A 49 -8.68 2.51 12.62
C ASN A 49 -8.35 1.06 13.04
N LEU A 50 -8.38 0.10 12.11
CA LEU A 50 -8.01 -1.29 12.41
C LEU A 50 -6.50 -1.43 12.67
N PHE A 51 -5.68 -0.75 11.88
CA PHE A 51 -4.23 -0.71 12.03
C PHE A 51 -3.83 -0.12 13.40
N ASN A 52 -4.43 1.00 13.80
CA ASN A 52 -4.19 1.63 15.10
C ASN A 52 -4.58 0.72 16.28
N LYS A 53 -5.53 -0.18 16.08
CA LYS A 53 -5.91 -1.22 17.06
C LYS A 53 -5.04 -2.48 16.99
N LYS A 54 -4.03 -2.51 16.12
CA LYS A 54 -3.17 -3.68 15.85
C LYS A 54 -3.93 -4.89 15.31
N LEU A 55 -5.03 -4.64 14.60
CA LEU A 55 -5.92 -5.67 14.03
C LEU A 55 -5.80 -5.79 12.50
N PHE A 56 -4.74 -5.22 11.92
CA PHE A 56 -4.50 -5.15 10.49
C PHE A 56 -3.02 -5.27 10.18
N ASP A 57 -2.68 -5.96 9.09
CA ASP A 57 -1.30 -6.14 8.66
C ASP A 57 -0.65 -4.79 8.28
N PRO A 58 0.51 -4.45 8.85
CA PRO A 58 1.19 -3.18 8.57
C PRO A 58 1.52 -2.96 7.10
N LEU A 59 1.94 -4.00 6.39
CA LEU A 59 2.30 -3.89 4.97
C LEU A 59 1.04 -3.66 4.13
N ALA A 60 -0.05 -4.35 4.42
CA ALA A 60 -1.34 -4.11 3.78
C ALA A 60 -1.84 -2.68 4.01
N TYR A 61 -1.72 -2.15 5.23
CA TYR A 61 -2.04 -0.74 5.53
C TYR A 61 -1.20 0.22 4.68
N ALA A 62 0.12 0.06 4.68
CA ALA A 62 1.04 0.90 3.90
C ALA A 62 0.73 0.89 2.40
N MET A 63 0.40 -0.28 1.84
CA MET A 63 0.03 -0.43 0.43
C MET A 63 -1.27 0.28 0.08
N ILE A 64 -2.28 0.22 0.95
CA ILE A 64 -3.53 0.95 0.77
C ILE A 64 -3.31 2.46 0.88
N LYS A 65 -2.51 2.91 1.85
CA LYS A 65 -2.17 4.33 2.03
C LYS A 65 -1.44 4.90 0.81
N ASP A 66 -0.38 4.25 0.35
CA ASP A 66 0.37 4.70 -0.82
C ASP A 66 -0.49 4.71 -2.08
N LYS A 67 -1.37 3.71 -2.24
CA LYS A 67 -2.33 3.70 -3.35
C LYS A 67 -3.32 4.86 -3.29
N TYR A 68 -3.85 5.16 -2.11
CA TYR A 68 -4.71 6.34 -1.92
C TYR A 68 -3.97 7.63 -2.29
N LEU A 69 -2.73 7.80 -1.83
CA LEU A 69 -1.91 8.97 -2.15
C LEU A 69 -1.63 9.08 -3.65
N TYR A 70 -1.25 7.98 -4.28
CA TYR A 70 -1.06 7.89 -5.73
C TYR A 70 -2.30 8.36 -6.50
N MET A 71 -3.50 7.89 -6.12
CA MET A 71 -4.76 8.29 -6.75
C MET A 71 -5.13 9.77 -6.53
N LYS A 72 -4.45 10.45 -5.61
CA LYS A 72 -4.60 11.88 -5.33
C LYS A 72 -3.44 12.70 -5.91
N ASP A 73 -2.65 12.13 -6.82
CA ASP A 73 -1.45 12.72 -7.40
C ASP A 73 -0.42 13.16 -6.34
N LYS A 74 -0.38 12.44 -5.21
CA LYS A 74 0.57 12.67 -4.13
C LYS A 74 1.67 11.61 -4.14
N LYS A 75 2.83 12.02 -3.62
CA LYS A 75 3.95 11.11 -3.37
C LYS A 75 3.59 10.09 -2.29
N GLN A 76 4.18 8.92 -2.38
CA GLN A 76 4.05 7.84 -1.41
C GLN A 76 4.63 8.23 -0.05
N GLU A 77 4.16 7.55 0.98
CA GLU A 77 4.65 7.66 2.35
C GLU A 77 5.55 6.48 2.72
N PHE A 78 5.20 5.28 2.25
CA PHE A 78 5.86 4.01 2.62
C PHE A 78 6.59 3.30 1.47
N GLY A 79 6.51 3.83 0.25
CA GLY A 79 7.31 3.37 -0.90
C GLY A 79 6.95 1.96 -1.37
N THR A 80 5.67 1.60 -1.36
CA THR A 80 5.19 0.25 -1.71
C THR A 80 4.82 0.08 -3.19
N LEU A 81 4.56 1.19 -3.89
CA LEU A 81 4.21 1.21 -5.30
C LEU A 81 5.42 1.37 -6.19
N LEU A 82 5.42 0.57 -7.25
CA LEU A 82 6.38 0.59 -8.34
C LEU A 82 5.62 0.87 -9.64
N TYR A 83 6.28 1.46 -10.62
CA TYR A 83 5.72 1.74 -11.93
C TYR A 83 6.73 1.37 -13.02
N TYR A 84 6.22 0.95 -14.17
CA TYR A 84 7.07 0.75 -15.34
C TYR A 84 7.38 2.10 -15.97
N CYS A 85 8.65 2.36 -16.21
CA CYS A 85 9.11 3.52 -16.98
C CYS A 85 10.08 3.07 -18.07
N GLU A 86 10.07 3.80 -19.17
CA GLU A 86 11.07 3.65 -20.20
C GLU A 86 12.31 4.47 -19.83
N ASN A 87 13.46 3.81 -19.78
CA ASN A 87 14.75 4.42 -19.54
C ASN A 87 15.74 3.83 -20.55
N ASP A 88 16.45 4.68 -21.31
CA ASP A 88 17.36 4.28 -22.38
C ASP A 88 16.78 3.20 -23.33
N SER A 89 15.54 3.39 -23.77
CA SER A 89 14.80 2.47 -24.65
C SER A 89 14.55 1.07 -24.06
N LYS A 90 14.58 0.92 -22.74
CA LYS A 90 14.20 -0.30 -22.01
C LYS A 90 13.11 0.00 -20.99
N TRP A 91 12.11 -0.88 -20.93
CA TRP A 91 11.12 -0.86 -19.87
C TRP A 91 11.73 -1.43 -18.59
N GLU A 92 11.80 -0.60 -17.55
CA GLU A 92 12.25 -1.00 -16.23
C GLU A 92 11.20 -0.67 -15.17
N LEU A 93 11.19 -1.46 -14.09
CA LEU A 93 10.35 -1.19 -12.93
C LEU A 93 11.08 -0.18 -12.04
N SER A 94 10.41 0.88 -11.61
CA SER A 94 10.99 1.92 -10.76
C SER A 94 10.10 2.26 -9.58
N LEU A 95 10.71 2.69 -8.47
CA LEU A 95 10.01 3.17 -7.28
C LEU A 95 9.23 4.44 -7.59
N TYR A 96 7.91 4.41 -7.39
CA TYR A 96 7.08 5.61 -7.58
C TYR A 96 7.47 6.70 -6.57
N PRO A 97 7.35 8.01 -6.88
CA PRO A 97 7.89 9.05 -6.02
C PRO A 97 7.49 8.99 -4.54
N VAL A 98 8.46 9.14 -3.64
CA VAL A 98 8.29 9.15 -2.18
C VAL A 98 8.48 10.56 -1.64
N SER A 99 7.65 10.96 -0.69
CA SER A 99 7.64 12.31 -0.09
C SER A 99 8.93 12.64 0.66
N ASP A 100 9.36 11.74 1.54
CA ASP A 100 10.57 11.88 2.35
C ASP A 100 11.32 10.55 2.37
N PHE A 101 12.24 10.39 1.42
CA PHE A 101 13.01 9.16 1.26
C PHE A 101 14.01 8.94 2.41
N LYS A 102 14.59 10.01 2.95
CA LYS A 102 15.61 9.94 4.00
C LYS A 102 15.11 9.22 5.26
N ASN A 103 13.86 9.46 5.65
CA ASN A 103 13.26 8.82 6.82
C ASN A 103 12.33 7.64 6.46
N LEU A 104 12.30 7.19 5.20
CA LEU A 104 11.37 6.17 4.74
C LEU A 104 11.49 4.84 5.50
N ASN A 105 12.71 4.31 5.61
CA ASN A 105 12.92 3.02 6.28
C ASN A 105 12.65 3.11 7.80
N GLN A 106 12.87 4.28 8.40
CA GLN A 106 12.49 4.53 9.79
C GLN A 106 10.96 4.47 9.95
N ARG A 107 10.20 5.16 9.09
CA ARG A 107 8.72 5.09 9.09
C ARG A 107 8.21 3.67 8.86
N ARG A 108 8.80 2.93 7.93
CA ARG A 108 8.45 1.51 7.66
C ARG A 108 8.64 0.66 8.92
N LYS A 109 9.77 0.82 9.61
CA LYS A 109 10.08 0.10 10.85
C LYS A 109 9.10 0.46 11.98
N GLU A 110 8.74 1.73 12.13
CA GLU A 110 7.81 2.21 13.17
C GLU A 110 6.44 1.55 13.09
N ILE A 111 5.96 1.29 11.88
CA ILE A 111 4.67 0.61 11.68
C ILE A 111 4.78 -0.92 11.69
N GLY A 112 5.99 -1.49 11.74
CA GLY A 112 6.22 -2.94 11.79
C GLY A 112 6.62 -3.59 10.46
N ILE A 113 6.98 -2.82 9.43
CA ILE A 113 7.54 -3.34 8.18
C ILE A 113 9.07 -3.45 8.33
N LEU A 114 9.56 -4.69 8.43
CA LEU A 114 10.99 -4.96 8.65
C LEU A 114 11.83 -4.90 7.36
N GLU A 115 11.22 -5.16 6.20
CA GLU A 115 11.88 -5.06 4.89
C GLU A 115 12.12 -3.59 4.55
N THR A 116 13.35 -3.22 4.18
CA THR A 116 13.66 -1.86 3.70
C THR A 116 13.07 -1.61 2.31
N VAL A 117 13.01 -0.35 1.86
CA VAL A 117 12.62 -0.06 0.47
C VAL A 117 13.64 -0.63 -0.52
N GLU A 118 14.92 -0.66 -0.15
CA GLU A 118 16.00 -1.24 -0.95
C GLU A 118 15.83 -2.75 -1.10
N ASP A 119 15.57 -3.47 -0.01
CA ASP A 119 15.31 -4.92 -0.04
C ASP A 119 14.09 -5.23 -0.92
N TYR A 120 13.03 -4.44 -0.75
CA TYR A 120 11.82 -4.57 -1.54
C TYR A 120 12.09 -4.33 -3.03
N ALA A 121 12.81 -3.26 -3.39
CA ALA A 121 13.14 -2.94 -4.77
C ALA A 121 14.02 -4.04 -5.39
N ASN A 122 15.04 -4.52 -4.67
CA ASN A 122 15.93 -5.58 -5.13
C ASN A 122 15.16 -6.88 -5.42
N ARG A 123 14.26 -7.30 -4.52
CA ARG A 123 13.43 -8.51 -4.71
C ARG A 123 12.50 -8.41 -5.92
N ARG A 124 12.18 -7.19 -6.35
CA ARG A 124 11.29 -6.91 -7.49
C ARG A 124 12.03 -6.57 -8.78
N ASP A 125 13.37 -6.59 -8.77
CA ASP A 125 14.23 -6.06 -9.83
C ASP A 125 13.84 -4.63 -10.24
N ALA A 126 13.53 -3.80 -9.24
CA ALA A 126 13.13 -2.42 -9.41
C ALA A 126 14.27 -1.45 -9.11
N LYS A 127 14.29 -0.31 -9.81
CA LYS A 127 15.24 0.77 -9.57
C LYS A 127 14.69 1.77 -8.56
N ILE A 128 15.57 2.25 -7.69
CA ILE A 128 15.33 3.45 -6.89
C ILE A 128 16.06 4.61 -7.58
N PRO A 129 15.37 5.73 -7.90
CA PRO A 129 16.00 6.88 -8.52
C PRO A 129 17.23 7.36 -7.74
N LYS A 130 18.38 7.48 -8.42
CA LYS A 130 19.65 7.91 -7.80
C LYS A 130 19.56 9.29 -7.12
N SER A 131 18.61 10.12 -7.54
CA SER A 131 18.32 11.43 -6.92
C SER A 131 17.93 11.34 -5.44
N TYR A 132 17.45 10.18 -4.97
CA TYR A 132 17.10 9.98 -3.57
C TYR A 132 18.30 9.83 -2.62
N TYR A 133 19.49 9.54 -3.16
CA TYR A 133 20.71 9.31 -2.39
C TYR A 133 21.70 10.50 -2.46
N LYS A 134 21.25 11.63 -3.01
CA LYS A 134 22.01 12.89 -3.05
C LYS A 134 21.58 13.76 -1.89
#